data_AF-A0A7W3Y217-F1
#
_entry.id   AF-A0A7W3Y217-F1
#
_cell.length_a   1.000
_cell.length_b   1.000
_cell.length_c   1.000
_cell.angle_alpha   90.00
_cell.angle_beta   90.00
_cell.angle_gamma   90.00
#
_symmetry.space_group_name_H-M   'P 1'
#
loop_
_entity.id
_entity.type
_entity.pdbx_description
1 polymer ?
#
loop_
_entity_poly.entity_id
_entity_poly.type
_entity_poly.pdbx_seq_one_letter_code
_entity_poly.pdbx_strand_id
1 'polypeptide(L)'
;MGGRRKPRKGDRVAWSSHGGEAVGRVEEEITERTEAAGRTVDASPDDPQYRVRSEKSGGSAVHRPEALRPKPDRGSGADGDVEEKDD
;
A
#
# COMPACT_ATOMS: atom_id res chain seq x y z
N MET A 1 -23.86 -2.50 1.67
CA MET A 1 -22.95 -3.40 2.42
C MET A 1 -21.59 -3.41 1.75
N GLY A 2 -20.57 -2.89 2.42
CA GLY A 2 -19.18 -2.99 2.00
C GLY A 2 -18.34 -2.92 3.25
N GLY A 3 -18.35 -4.00 4.04
CA GLY A 3 -17.55 -4.07 5.25
C GLY A 3 -16.10 -3.78 4.87
N ARG A 4 -15.47 -2.81 5.55
CA ARG A 4 -14.04 -2.53 5.45
C ARG A 4 -13.27 -3.83 5.71
N ARG A 5 -12.94 -4.56 4.65
CA ARG A 5 -12.11 -5.76 4.75
C ARG A 5 -10.68 -5.30 4.91
N LYS A 6 -9.98 -5.85 5.91
CA LYS A 6 -8.53 -5.67 6.07
C LYS A 6 -7.85 -6.05 4.74
N PRO A 7 -6.92 -5.21 4.22
CA PRO A 7 -6.13 -5.56 3.06
C PRO A 7 -5.40 -6.89 3.31
N ARG A 8 -5.39 -7.79 2.34
CA ARG A 8 -4.67 -9.06 2.42
C ARG A 8 -3.56 -9.09 1.39
N LYS A 9 -2.54 -9.91 1.64
CA LYS A 9 -1.49 -10.19 0.67
C LYS A 9 -2.11 -10.55 -0.70
N GLY A 10 -1.67 -9.85 -1.74
CA GLY A 10 -2.17 -9.96 -3.12
C GLY A 10 -3.30 -9.00 -3.47
N ASP A 11 -3.98 -8.40 -2.49
CA ASP A 11 -5.05 -7.42 -2.75
C ASP A 11 -4.49 -6.17 -3.39
N ARG A 12 -5.22 -5.67 -4.38
CA ARG A 12 -4.93 -4.39 -5.02
C ARG A 12 -5.42 -3.25 -4.13
N VAL A 13 -4.50 -2.37 -3.80
CA VAL A 13 -4.75 -1.23 -2.93
C VAL A 13 -4.19 0.04 -3.55
N ALA A 14 -4.80 1.16 -3.21
CA ALA A 14 -4.33 2.48 -3.54
C ALA A 14 -4.04 3.24 -2.25
N TRP A 15 -3.04 4.12 -2.26
CA TRP A 15 -2.68 4.96 -1.12
C TRP A 15 -2.28 6.34 -1.59
N SER A 16 -2.48 7.35 -0.73
CA SER A 16 -1.97 8.69 -0.99
C SER A 16 -0.47 8.70 -0.83
N SER A 17 0.22 9.12 -1.89
CA SER A 17 1.64 9.42 -1.92
C SER A 17 1.85 10.92 -2.15
N HIS A 18 3.08 11.41 -1.98
CA HIS A 18 3.39 12.83 -2.05
C HIS A 18 3.00 13.48 -3.40
N GLY A 19 2.95 12.69 -4.49
CA GLY A 19 2.58 13.13 -5.84
C GLY A 19 1.18 12.72 -6.32
N GLY A 20 0.33 12.12 -5.48
CA GLY A 20 -1.03 11.69 -5.90
C GLY A 20 -1.47 10.35 -5.30
N GLU A 21 -2.32 9.61 -6.02
CA GLU A 21 -2.74 8.26 -5.61
C GLU A 21 -1.79 7.22 -6.24
N ALA A 22 -1.03 6.52 -5.41
CA ALA A 22 -0.22 5.39 -5.84
C ALA A 22 -1.05 4.11 -5.78
N VAL A 23 -0.92 3.26 -6.80
CA VAL A 23 -1.63 1.97 -6.87
C VAL A 23 -0.62 0.83 -6.83
N GLY A 24 -0.96 -0.19 -6.08
CA GLY A 24 -0.11 -1.35 -5.92
C GLY A 24 -0.82 -2.53 -5.30
N ARG A 25 -0.02 -3.46 -4.77
CA ARG A 25 -0.52 -4.66 -4.10
C ARG A 25 0.09 -4.80 -2.73
N VAL A 26 -0.67 -5.37 -1.81
CA VAL A 26 -0.15 -5.77 -0.50
C VAL A 26 0.79 -6.96 -0.68
N GLU A 27 2.03 -6.82 -0.26
CA GLU A 27 3.01 -7.91 -0.25
C GLU A 27 2.98 -8.67 1.08
N GLU A 28 2.80 -7.96 2.18
CA GLU A 28 2.89 -8.53 3.53
C GLU A 28 2.14 -7.70 4.57
N GLU A 29 1.56 -8.38 5.55
CA GLU A 29 1.04 -7.77 6.79
C GLU A 29 2.14 -7.87 7.85
N ILE A 30 2.51 -6.73 8.41
CA ILE A 30 3.53 -6.57 9.45
C ILE A 30 2.80 -6.26 10.75
N THR A 31 2.85 -7.19 11.70
CA THR A 31 2.25 -7.04 13.04
C THR A 31 3.28 -6.89 14.14
N GLU A 32 4.55 -6.79 13.80
CA GLU A 32 5.66 -6.73 14.74
C GLU A 32 6.72 -5.76 14.21
N ARG A 33 7.53 -5.19 15.11
CA ARG A 33 8.63 -4.31 14.72
C ARG A 33 9.58 -5.07 13.78
N THR A 34 9.78 -4.54 12.59
CA THR A 34 10.65 -5.15 11.57
C THR A 34 11.30 -4.09 10.69
N GLU A 35 12.22 -4.50 9.83
CA GLU A 35 12.82 -3.66 8.80
C GLU A 35 12.13 -3.93 7.45
N ALA A 36 11.47 -2.91 6.89
CA ALA A 36 10.77 -3.02 5.61
C ALA A 36 10.91 -1.72 4.82
N ALA A 37 10.95 -1.83 3.48
CA ALA A 37 11.17 -0.69 2.59
C ALA A 37 12.40 0.18 2.96
N GLY A 38 13.48 -0.47 3.45
CA GLY A 38 14.72 0.20 3.85
C GLY A 38 14.63 1.04 5.13
N ARG A 39 13.56 0.89 5.94
CA ARG A 39 13.37 1.59 7.20
C ARG A 39 12.87 0.66 8.30
N THR A 40 13.12 1.04 9.55
CA THR A 40 12.48 0.37 10.69
C THR A 40 11.00 0.76 10.75
N VAL A 41 10.16 -0.26 10.82
CA VAL A 41 8.70 -0.16 10.93
C VAL A 41 8.33 -0.58 12.34
N ASP A 42 7.74 0.34 13.08
CA ASP A 42 7.22 0.09 14.42
C ASP A 42 5.76 -0.39 14.29
N ALA A 43 5.57 -1.65 13.96
CA ALA A 43 4.25 -2.26 13.86
C ALA A 43 3.96 -3.13 15.09
N SER A 44 2.67 -3.35 15.36
CA SER A 44 2.21 -4.16 16.47
C SER A 44 0.92 -4.91 16.09
N PRO A 45 0.49 -5.91 16.87
CA PRO A 45 -0.77 -6.62 16.60
C PRO A 45 -1.99 -5.69 16.66
N ASP A 46 -1.90 -4.64 17.48
CA ASP A 46 -2.93 -3.60 17.65
C ASP A 46 -2.88 -2.54 16.53
N ASP A 47 -1.67 -2.13 16.12
CA ASP A 47 -1.42 -1.24 14.97
C ASP A 47 -0.62 -1.97 13.87
N PRO A 48 -1.29 -2.84 13.09
CA PRO A 48 -0.62 -3.56 12.02
C PRO A 48 -0.31 -2.60 10.88
N GLN A 49 0.85 -2.78 10.26
CA GLN A 49 1.25 -2.06 9.06
C GLN A 49 1.32 -3.02 7.87
N TYR A 50 1.18 -2.51 6.66
CA TYR A 50 1.16 -3.34 5.46
C TYR A 50 2.26 -2.87 4.53
N ARG A 51 3.12 -3.80 4.15
CA ARG A 51 4.06 -3.61 3.05
C ARG A 51 3.28 -3.69 1.76
N VAL A 52 3.29 -2.60 1.00
CA VAL A 52 2.70 -2.50 -0.32
C VAL A 52 3.78 -2.28 -1.35
N ARG A 53 3.59 -2.84 -2.55
CA ARG A 53 4.49 -2.64 -3.68
C ARG A 53 3.75 -1.93 -4.79
N SER A 54 4.30 -0.81 -5.25
CA SER A 54 3.80 -0.06 -6.40
C SER A 54 3.86 -0.93 -7.65
N GLU A 55 2.73 -1.12 -8.32
CA GLU A 55 2.69 -1.82 -9.61
C GLU A 55 3.37 -0.99 -10.71
N LYS A 56 3.39 0.34 -10.56
CA LYS A 56 3.98 1.28 -11.54
C LYS A 56 5.50 1.29 -11.48
N SER A 57 6.05 1.59 -10.29
CA SER A 57 7.50 1.82 -10.12
C SER A 57 8.23 0.60 -9.57
N GLY A 58 7.52 -0.42 -9.10
CA GLY A 58 8.10 -1.60 -8.45
C GLY A 58 8.64 -1.35 -7.03
N GLY A 59 8.58 -0.10 -6.54
CA GLY A 59 9.03 0.29 -5.21
C GLY A 59 8.15 -0.27 -4.09
N SER A 60 8.78 -0.62 -2.96
CA SER A 60 8.10 -1.05 -1.73
C SER A 60 7.88 0.13 -0.80
N ALA A 61 6.72 0.21 -0.16
CA ALA A 61 6.37 1.18 0.87
C ALA A 61 5.62 0.49 2.01
N VAL A 62 5.56 1.12 3.18
CA VAL A 62 4.80 0.61 4.32
C VAL A 62 3.75 1.63 4.74
N HIS A 63 2.49 1.17 4.81
CA HIS A 63 1.35 2.00 5.17
C HIS A 63 0.43 1.28 6.16
N ARG A 64 -0.21 2.05 7.04
CA ARG A 64 -1.28 1.55 7.92
C ARG A 64 -2.53 1.19 7.10
N PRO A 65 -3.35 0.22 7.56
CA PRO A 65 -4.55 -0.22 6.83
C PRO A 65 -5.56 0.91 6.59
N GLU A 66 -5.60 1.90 7.49
CA GLU A 66 -6.47 3.07 7.37
C GLU A 66 -6.11 3.97 6.18
N ALA A 67 -4.85 3.98 5.76
CA ALA A 67 -4.36 4.75 4.62
C ALA A 67 -4.51 3.97 3.29
N LEU A 68 -4.75 2.66 3.37
CA LEU A 68 -4.93 1.81 2.20
C LEU A 68 -6.40 1.77 1.78
N ARG A 69 -6.63 2.12 0.51
CA ARG A 69 -7.94 2.06 -0.13
C ARG A 69 -8.03 0.79 -0.99
N PRO A 70 -8.93 -0.17 -0.70
CA PRO A 70 -9.08 -1.34 -1.53
C PRO A 70 -9.60 -0.95 -2.93
N LYS A 71 -8.91 -1.37 -3.99
CA LYS A 71 -9.36 -1.21 -5.37
C LYS A 71 -9.89 -2.56 -5.87
N PRO A 72 -11.15 -2.65 -6.32
CA PRO A 72 -11.66 -3.87 -6.91
C PRO A 72 -10.93 -4.14 -8.23
N ASP A 73 -10.70 -5.42 -8.54
CA ASP A 73 -10.12 -5.88 -9.82
C ASP A 73 -11.16 -5.80 -10.97
N ARG A 74 -11.93 -4.70 -11.04
CA ARG A 74 -12.73 -4.40 -12.23
C ARG A 74 -11.86 -3.60 -13.18
N GLY A 75 -11.38 -4.25 -14.23
CA GLY A 75 -10.66 -3.57 -15.30
C GLY A 75 -11.46 -2.38 -15.83
N SER A 76 -10.95 -1.17 -15.60
CA SER A 76 -11.10 0.04 -16.44
C SER A 76 -10.75 1.30 -15.65
N GLY A 77 -9.74 2.03 -16.14
CA GLY A 77 -9.79 3.49 -16.32
C GLY A 77 -9.50 4.40 -15.13
N ALA A 78 -8.47 5.25 -15.32
CA ALA A 78 -8.02 6.36 -14.47
C ALA A 78 -7.52 5.90 -13.08
N ASP A 79 -6.35 6.30 -12.61
CA ASP A 79 -5.94 7.67 -12.40
C ASP A 79 -4.41 7.81 -12.57
N GLY A 80 -4.03 8.74 -13.45
CA GLY A 80 -2.89 9.63 -13.30
C GLY A 80 -1.54 9.05 -12.90
N ASP A 81 -0.79 8.64 -13.92
CA ASP A 81 0.65 8.82 -13.94
C ASP A 81 1.07 10.23 -13.51
N VAL A 82 1.77 10.34 -12.37
CA VAL A 82 2.89 11.28 -12.25
C VAL A 82 4.08 10.48 -11.75
N GLU A 83 4.95 10.23 -12.71
CA GLU A 83 6.35 9.90 -12.49
C GLU A 83 7.04 11.20 -12.07
N GLU A 84 7.70 11.23 -10.92
CA GLU A 84 8.84 12.12 -10.71
C GLU A 84 9.88 11.30 -9.96
N LYS A 85 11.04 11.18 -10.60
CA LYS A 85 12.30 10.66 -10.06
C LYS A 85 12.85 11.69 -9.05
N ASP A 86 14.04 11.39 -8.53
CA ASP A 86 14.98 12.33 -7.92
C ASP A 86 14.74 12.56 -6.40
N ASP A 87 15.71 12.44 -5.48
CA ASP A 87 17.18 12.34 -5.54
C ASP A 87 17.69 11.56 -4.29
#